data_AF-A0A699UAB5-F1
#
_entry.id   AF-A0A699UAB5-F1
#
_cell.length_a   1.000
_cell.length_b   1.000
_cell.length_c   1.000
_cell.angle_alpha   90.00
_cell.angle_beta   90.00
_cell.angle_gamma   90.00
#
_symmetry.space_group_name_H-M   'P 1'
#
loop_
_entity.id
_entity.type
_entity.pdbx_description
1 polymer ?
#
loop_
_entity_poly.entity_id
_entity_poly.type
_entity_poly.pdbx_seq_one_letter_code
_entity_poly.pdbx_strand_id
1 'polypeptide(L)'
;FKNKHDEEQTVIRNKSRLVVRGYRQEEGINFKKSFTLVARMEAIRIFLVYVAHKSFTVFQMDVKTVFLHGSLKEDVYVCQPEGFIDADHPSHVYKLKKALYGLKQAPRAWYDELSKFLL
;
A
#
# COMPACT_ATOMS: atom_id res chain seq x y z
N PHE A 1 -10.42 14.01 8.36
CA PHE A 1 -10.15 13.05 9.46
C PHE A 1 -11.48 12.44 9.90
N LYS A 2 -11.52 11.19 10.36
CA LYS A 2 -12.72 10.58 10.94
C LYS A 2 -12.33 9.84 12.21
N ASN A 3 -13.10 10.00 13.28
CA ASN A 3 -12.88 9.25 14.51
C ASN A 3 -13.67 7.93 14.43
N LYS A 4 -13.07 6.86 14.95
CA LYS A 4 -13.77 5.61 15.20
C LYS A 4 -14.31 5.70 16.62
N HIS A 5 -15.62 5.57 16.76
CA HIS A 5 -16.30 5.51 18.03
C HIS A 5 -16.69 4.07 18.37
N ASP A 6 -16.91 3.78 19.65
CA ASP A 6 -17.58 2.57 20.12
C ASP A 6 -19.11 2.74 20.12
N GLU A 7 -19.81 1.76 20.67
CA GLU A 7 -21.27 1.77 20.80
C GLU A 7 -21.76 2.90 21.71
N GLU A 8 -20.95 3.33 22.68
CA GLU A 8 -21.22 4.42 23.61
C GLU A 8 -20.81 5.81 23.07
N GLN A 9 -20.46 5.91 21.78
CA GLN A 9 -19.97 7.13 21.12
C GLN A 9 -18.62 7.66 21.65
N THR A 10 -17.87 6.87 22.42
CA THR A 10 -16.54 7.26 22.89
C THR A 10 -15.50 7.06 21.79
N VAL A 11 -14.60 8.03 21.62
CA VAL A 11 -13.56 7.97 20.58
C VAL A 11 -12.52 6.90 20.94
N ILE A 12 -12.49 5.80 20.19
CA ILE A 12 -11.50 4.73 20.34
C ILE A 12 -10.24 5.02 19.52
N ARG A 13 -10.38 5.64 18.34
CA ARG A 13 -9.25 5.84 17.43
C ARG A 13 -9.46 6.97 16.43
N ASN A 14 -8.48 7.85 16.33
CA ASN A 14 -8.43 8.85 15.26
C ASN A 14 -7.96 8.19 13.95
N LYS A 15 -8.72 8.35 12.86
CA LYS A 15 -8.34 7.88 11.53
C LYS A 15 -8.03 9.07 10.63
N SER A 16 -6.79 9.10 10.16
CA SER A 16 -6.36 9.89 9.01
C SER A 16 -5.89 8.96 7.90
N ARG A 17 -5.98 9.42 6.65
CA ARG A 17 -5.46 8.70 5.49
C ARG A 17 -4.68 9.70 4.65
N LEU A 18 -3.41 9.41 4.43
CA LEU A 18 -2.60 10.08 3.42
C LEU A 18 -2.63 9.21 2.16
N VAL A 19 -3.11 9.77 1.06
CA VAL A 19 -3.21 9.09 -0.23
C VAL A 19 -2.47 9.92 -1.26
N VAL A 20 -1.60 9.27 -2.03
CA VAL A 20 -0.87 9.93 -3.10
C VAL A 20 -1.77 10.08 -4.31
N ARG A 21 -1.67 11.23 -4.99
CA ARG A 21 -2.35 11.50 -6.27
C ARG A 21 -1.66 10.78 -7.42
N GLY A 22 -1.71 9.45 -7.44
CA GLY A 22 -1.02 8.62 -8.43
C GLY A 22 -1.34 8.88 -9.89
N TYR A 23 -2.49 9.51 -10.17
CA TYR A 23 -2.87 9.93 -11.53
C TYR A 23 -1.98 11.07 -12.06
N ARG A 24 -1.25 11.78 -11.20
CA ARG A 24 -0.27 12.80 -11.58
C ARG A 24 1.14 12.23 -11.79
N GLN A 25 1.35 10.94 -11.60
CA GLN A 25 2.65 10.32 -11.85
C GLN A 25 2.82 10.04 -13.34
N GLU A 26 3.96 10.43 -13.88
CA GLU A 26 4.35 10.18 -15.26
C GLU A 26 5.28 8.96 -15.32
N GLU A 27 4.97 8.02 -16.22
CA GLU A 27 5.81 6.85 -16.48
C GLU A 27 7.12 7.28 -17.12
N GLY A 28 8.23 6.64 -16.74
CA GLY A 28 9.59 7.02 -17.14
C GLY A 28 10.20 8.16 -16.33
N ILE A 29 9.38 9.00 -15.69
CA ILE A 29 9.84 10.11 -14.84
C ILE A 29 9.68 9.74 -13.36
N ASN A 30 8.46 9.45 -12.91
CA ASN A 30 8.17 9.19 -11.50
C ASN A 30 8.17 7.70 -11.13
N PHE A 31 8.00 6.82 -12.12
CA PHE A 31 8.07 5.37 -11.95
C PHE A 31 8.40 4.70 -13.28
N LYS A 32 9.07 3.54 -13.26
CA LYS A 32 9.48 2.84 -14.49
C LYS A 32 8.43 1.91 -15.07
N LYS A 33 7.59 1.31 -14.23
CA LYS A 33 6.57 0.33 -14.65
C LYS A 33 5.44 0.27 -13.64
N SER A 34 4.21 0.24 -14.12
CA SER A 34 3.05 -0.06 -13.27
C SER A 34 2.92 -1.57 -13.05
N PHE A 35 2.58 -1.97 -11.82
CA PHE A 35 2.45 -3.38 -11.46
C PHE A 35 1.09 -3.62 -10.81
N THR A 36 0.36 -4.63 -11.28
CA THR A 36 -0.88 -5.09 -10.67
C THR A 36 -0.66 -6.51 -10.18
N LEU A 37 -0.75 -6.70 -8.86
CA LEU A 37 -0.65 -8.02 -8.26
C LEU A 37 -2.06 -8.60 -8.10
N VAL A 38 -2.63 -9.08 -9.21
CA VAL A 38 -3.91 -9.80 -9.19
C VAL A 38 -3.64 -11.23 -9.58
N ALA A 39 -3.82 -12.15 -8.63
CA ALA A 39 -3.79 -13.57 -8.92
C ALA A 39 -4.93 -13.89 -9.90
N ARG A 40 -4.61 -14.65 -10.96
CA ARG A 40 -5.60 -15.08 -11.95
C ARG A 40 -6.56 -16.07 -11.31
N MET A 41 -7.85 -15.95 -11.61
CA MET A 41 -8.88 -16.83 -11.04
C MET A 41 -8.67 -18.30 -11.43
N GLU A 42 -8.14 -18.55 -12.62
CA GLU A 42 -7.78 -19.88 -13.09
C GLU A 42 -6.69 -20.50 -12.20
N ALA A 43 -5.66 -19.73 -11.85
CA ALA A 43 -4.58 -20.19 -10.97
C ALA A 43 -5.09 -20.48 -9.55
N ILE A 44 -5.98 -19.64 -9.02
CA ILE A 44 -6.61 -19.86 -7.70
C ILE A 44 -7.43 -21.16 -7.72
N ARG A 45 -8.24 -21.38 -8.76
CA ARG A 45 -9.05 -22.60 -8.89
C ARG A 45 -8.18 -23.86 -8.95
N ILE A 46 -7.13 -23.85 -9.77
CA ILE A 46 -6.18 -24.98 -9.87
C ILE A 46 -5.51 -25.25 -8.52
N PHE A 47 -5.06 -24.20 -7.83
CA PHE A 47 -4.47 -24.31 -6.50
C PHE A 47 -5.43 -24.96 -5.49
N LEU A 48 -6.68 -24.51 -5.43
CA LEU A 48 -7.68 -25.06 -4.51
C LEU A 48 -8.02 -26.53 -4.82
N VAL A 49 -8.16 -26.89 -6.10
CA VAL A 49 -8.37 -28.29 -6.50
C VAL A 49 -7.20 -29.17 -6.07
N TYR A 50 -5.97 -28.70 -6.27
CA TYR A 50 -4.77 -29.45 -5.88
C TYR A 50 -4.67 -29.64 -4.37
N VAL A 51 -4.91 -28.58 -3.59
CA VAL A 51 -4.94 -28.62 -2.13
C VAL A 51 -5.99 -29.64 -1.64
N ALA A 52 -7.20 -29.60 -2.20
CA ALA A 52 -8.28 -30.51 -1.82
C ALA A 52 -7.90 -31.97 -2.13
N HIS A 53 -7.33 -32.23 -3.31
CA HIS A 53 -6.86 -33.55 -3.71
C HIS A 53 -5.73 -34.09 -2.80
N LYS A 54 -4.89 -33.21 -2.27
CA LYS A 54 -3.78 -33.57 -1.37
C LYS A 54 -4.17 -33.52 0.12
N SER A 55 -5.42 -33.22 0.44
CA SER A 55 -5.90 -33.02 1.82
C SER A 55 -5.06 -32.02 2.61
N PHE A 56 -4.58 -30.96 1.95
CA PHE A 56 -3.79 -29.91 2.59
C PHE A 56 -4.68 -28.89 3.30
N THR A 57 -4.19 -28.35 4.41
CA THR A 57 -4.82 -27.22 5.10
C THR A 57 -4.31 -25.90 4.50
N VAL A 58 -5.20 -24.98 4.16
CA VAL A 58 -4.86 -23.64 3.66
C VAL A 58 -5.17 -22.61 4.73
N PHE A 59 -4.25 -21.65 4.89
CA PHE A 59 -4.43 -20.50 5.75
C PHE A 59 -4.54 -19.23 4.91
N GLN A 60 -5.41 -18.31 5.33
CA GLN A 60 -5.55 -16.99 4.73
C GLN A 60 -5.07 -15.93 5.71
N MET A 61 -4.34 -14.94 5.21
CA MET A 61 -3.88 -13.80 5.99
C MET A 61 -4.31 -12.50 5.33
N ASP A 62 -4.97 -11.63 6.10
CA ASP A 62 -5.23 -10.24 5.71
C ASP A 62 -4.18 -9.33 6.36
N VAL A 63 -3.32 -8.75 5.54
CA VAL A 63 -2.22 -7.91 6.02
C VAL A 63 -2.69 -6.46 6.07
N LYS A 64 -2.67 -5.87 7.27
CA LYS A 64 -3.01 -4.46 7.45
C LYS A 64 -1.90 -3.59 6.88
N THR A 65 -2.29 -2.52 6.19
CA THR A 65 -1.37 -1.48 5.70
C THR A 65 -0.20 -2.00 4.86
N VAL A 66 -0.43 -3.03 4.01
CA VAL A 66 0.60 -3.69 3.17
C VAL A 66 1.62 -2.75 2.53
N PHE A 67 1.17 -1.63 1.94
CA PHE A 67 2.06 -0.72 1.23
C PHE A 67 3.07 -0.02 2.16
N LEU A 68 2.72 0.23 3.41
CA LEU A 68 3.65 0.84 4.37
C LEU A 68 4.84 -0.07 4.73
N HIS A 69 4.71 -1.38 4.48
CA HIS A 69 5.83 -2.31 4.65
C HIS A 69 6.80 -2.24 3.46
N GLY A 70 6.28 -2.03 2.25
CA GLY A 70 7.08 -1.95 1.02
C GLY A 70 8.01 -0.74 0.99
N SER A 71 9.29 -1.00 0.79
CA SER A 71 10.31 0.05 0.64
C SER A 71 10.35 0.56 -0.80
N LEU A 72 10.45 1.87 -0.99
CA LEU A 72 10.56 2.47 -2.33
C LEU A 72 12.01 2.40 -2.81
N LYS A 73 12.20 2.03 -4.09
CA LYS A 73 13.52 2.03 -4.74
C LYS A 73 13.84 3.40 -5.34
N GLU A 74 12.81 4.09 -5.82
CA GLU A 74 12.92 5.45 -6.35
C GLU A 74 12.67 6.50 -5.26
N ASP A 75 13.28 7.66 -5.43
CA ASP A 75 12.97 8.83 -4.63
C ASP A 75 11.63 9.41 -5.06
N VAL A 76 10.64 9.33 -4.16
CA VAL A 76 9.30 9.86 -4.39
C VAL A 76 9.03 11.00 -3.42
N TYR A 77 8.57 12.12 -3.97
CA TYR A 77 8.20 13.31 -3.21
C TYR A 77 6.71 13.57 -3.33
N VAL A 78 6.12 14.09 -2.26
CA VAL A 78 4.71 14.51 -2.24
C VAL A 78 4.59 15.91 -1.65
N CYS A 79 3.65 16.69 -2.17
CA CYS A 79 3.29 17.97 -1.57
C CYS A 79 2.88 17.77 -0.11
N GLN A 80 3.10 18.80 0.70
CA GLN A 80 2.61 18.83 2.07
C GLN A 80 1.08 18.67 2.08
N PRO A 81 0.52 17.82 2.96
CA PRO A 81 -0.92 17.67 3.05
C PRO A 81 -1.55 18.98 3.54
N GLU A 82 -2.73 19.28 3.02
CA GLU A 82 -3.54 20.39 3.51
C GLU A 82 -3.75 20.26 5.04
N GLY A 83 -3.52 21.35 5.77
CA GLY A 83 -3.56 21.37 7.23
C GLY A 83 -2.28 20.90 7.94
N PHE A 84 -1.26 20.49 7.20
CA PHE A 84 0.07 20.07 7.71
C PHE A 84 1.22 20.75 6.96
N ILE A 85 0.97 21.97 6.47
CA ILE A 85 1.99 22.80 5.82
C ILE A 85 2.85 23.45 6.90
N ASP A 86 4.16 23.28 6.79
CA ASP A 86 5.16 23.97 7.61
C ASP A 86 5.13 25.48 7.32
N ALA A 87 4.94 26.29 8.37
CA ALA A 87 4.87 27.74 8.25
C ALA A 87 6.22 28.36 7.87
N ASP A 88 7.33 27.77 8.33
CA ASP A 88 8.68 28.25 8.04
C ASP A 88 9.14 27.79 6.64
N HIS A 89 8.59 26.66 6.17
CA HIS A 89 8.94 26.06 4.89
C HIS A 89 7.72 25.67 4.04
N PRO A 90 6.89 26.64 3.62
CA PRO A 90 5.61 26.35 2.95
C PRO A 90 5.77 25.68 1.58
N SER A 91 6.91 25.87 0.91
CA SER A 91 7.21 25.30 -0.41
C SER A 91 7.88 23.91 -0.35
N HIS A 92 8.22 23.41 0.84
CA HIS A 92 8.85 22.10 0.96
C HIS A 92 7.93 20.96 0.54
N VAL A 93 8.54 19.83 0.22
CA VAL A 93 7.89 18.58 -0.12
C VAL A 93 8.39 17.47 0.79
N TYR A 94 7.56 16.47 1.03
CA TYR A 94 7.93 15.31 1.82
C TYR A 94 8.49 14.21 0.94
N LYS A 95 9.69 13.73 1.30
CA LYS A 95 10.27 12.52 0.72
C LYS A 95 9.66 11.29 1.38
N LEU A 96 9.08 10.39 0.59
CA LEU A 96 8.50 9.14 1.09
C LEU A 96 9.59 8.11 1.35
N LYS A 97 9.62 7.56 2.57
CA LYS A 97 10.50 6.43 2.93
C LYS A 97 9.88 5.06 2.63
N LYS A 98 8.54 5.00 2.58
CA LYS A 98 7.74 3.79 2.39
C LYS A 98 6.70 4.02 1.31
N ALA A 99 6.26 2.95 0.68
CA ALA A 99 5.22 3.03 -0.33
C ALA A 99 3.87 3.42 0.32
N LEU A 100 3.11 4.25 -0.39
CA LEU A 100 1.79 4.71 0.01
C LEU A 100 0.73 4.29 -1.00
N TYR A 101 -0.51 4.18 -0.52
CA TYR A 101 -1.65 3.98 -1.38
C TYR A 101 -1.75 5.12 -2.41
N GLY A 102 -2.07 4.74 -3.65
CA GLY A 102 -2.13 5.66 -4.78
C GLY A 102 -0.85 5.68 -5.61
N LEU A 103 0.32 5.28 -5.10
CA LEU A 103 1.52 5.17 -5.94
C LEU A 103 1.39 4.04 -6.96
N LYS A 104 1.75 4.31 -8.21
CA LYS A 104 1.75 3.32 -9.30
C LYS A 104 2.69 2.14 -9.05
N GLN A 105 3.77 2.37 -8.31
CA GLN A 105 4.77 1.35 -7.94
C GLN A 105 4.54 0.70 -6.57
N ALA A 106 3.58 1.16 -5.76
CA ALA A 106 3.34 0.59 -4.42
C ALA A 106 3.06 -0.92 -4.41
N PRO A 107 2.26 -1.48 -5.35
CA PRO A 107 2.05 -2.93 -5.40
C PRO A 107 3.35 -3.71 -5.66
N ARG A 108 4.27 -3.14 -6.45
CA ARG A 108 5.58 -3.76 -6.71
C ARG A 108 6.48 -3.72 -5.49
N ALA A 109 6.54 -2.57 -4.80
CA ALA A 109 7.31 -2.43 -3.57
C ALA A 109 6.85 -3.42 -2.49
N TRP A 110 5.53 -3.63 -2.38
CA TRP A 110 4.98 -4.65 -1.49
C TRP A 110 5.35 -6.06 -1.92
N TYR A 111 5.20 -6.40 -3.21
CA TYR A 111 5.57 -7.73 -3.71
C TYR A 111 7.05 -8.05 -3.46
N ASP A 112 7.95 -7.11 -3.77
CA ASP A 112 9.38 -7.32 -3.55
C ASP A 112 9.72 -7.54 -2.06
N GLU A 113 9.04 -6.84 -1.14
CA GLU A 113 9.22 -7.03 0.31
C GLU A 113 8.66 -8.38 0.78
N LEU A 114 7.43 -8.71 0.35
CA LEU A 114 6.77 -9.96 0.72
C LEU A 114 7.53 -11.17 0.18
N SER A 115 7.99 -11.11 -1.08
CA SER A 115 8.78 -12.17 -1.68
C SER A 115 10.09 -12.41 -0.93
N LYS A 116 10.81 -11.35 -0.53
CA LYS A 116 12.03 -11.50 0.29
C LYS A 116 11.78 -12.10 1.68
N PHE A 117 10.59 -11.87 2.23
CA PHE A 117 10.24 -12.42 3.54
C PHE A 117 9.86 -13.89 3.46
N LEU A 118 9.24 -14.31 2.36
CA LEU A 118 8.72 -15.67 2.17
C LEU A 118 9.68 -16.63 1.42
N LEU A 119 10.59 -16.10 0.60
CA LEU A 119 11.53 -16.86 -0.24
C LEU A 119 12.98 -16.51 0.13
#